data_AF-A0A0S8GZZ9-F1
#
_entry.id   AF-A0A0S8GZZ9-F1
#
_cell.length_a   1.000
_cell.length_b   1.000
_cell.length_c   1.000
_cell.angle_alpha   90.00
_cell.angle_beta   90.00
_cell.angle_gamma   90.00
#
_symmetry.space_group_name_H-M   'P 1'
#
loop_
_entity.id
_entity.type
_entity.pdbx_description
1 polymer ?
#
loop_
_entity_poly.entity_id
_entity_poly.type
_entity_poly.pdbx_seq_one_letter_code
_entity_poly.pdbx_strand_id
1 'polypeptide(L)' 'MRLTFMDDQFDEWEAYVSGGQPGGAKAARLMFVCISTPTRRPRFVTHSSGDPAEAEHELRHRDEAGLLELFKSSQELP' A
#
# COMPACT_ATOMS: atom_id res chain seq x y z
N MET A 1 7.39 -7.65 -3.07
CA MET A 1 6.84 -8.27 -1.83
C MET A 1 5.36 -7.93 -1.72
N ARG A 2 4.54 -8.79 -1.12
CA ARG A 2 3.13 -8.50 -0.79
C ARG A 2 2.83 -8.94 0.64
N LEU A 3 2.05 -8.15 1.36
CA LEU A 3 1.57 -8.44 2.71
C LEU A 3 0.06 -8.37 2.73
N THR A 4 -0.60 -9.15 3.58
CA THR A 4 -2.04 -9.07 3.80
C THR A 4 -2.34 -8.62 5.23
N PHE A 5 -3.47 -7.94 5.41
CA PHE A 5 -3.98 -7.50 6.71
C PHE A 5 -5.50 -7.38 6.65
N MET A 6 -6.15 -7.36 7.81
CA MET A 6 -7.59 -7.08 7.91
C MET A 6 -7.83 -5.64 8.34
N ASP A 7 -8.86 -5.01 7.78
CA ASP A 7 -9.33 -3.70 8.25
C ASP A 7 -10.35 -3.79 9.39
N ASP A 8 -10.77 -2.64 9.91
CA ASP A 8 -11.75 -2.54 11.01
C ASP A 8 -13.15 -3.06 10.61
N GLN A 9 -13.38 -3.38 9.33
CA GLN A 9 -14.62 -3.93 8.78
C GLN A 9 -14.48 -5.42 8.43
N PHE A 10 -13.38 -6.06 8.83
CA PHE A 10 -13.03 -7.45 8.51
C PHE A 10 -12.86 -7.73 7.01
N ASP A 11 -12.58 -6.70 6.21
CA ASP A 11 -12.16 -6.89 4.82
C ASP A 11 -10.65 -7.18 4.78
N GLU A 12 -10.26 -8.17 3.98
CA GLU A 12 -8.88 -8.56 3.77
C GLU A 12 -8.27 -7.76 2.61
N TRP A 13 -7.14 -7.13 2.88
CA TRP A 13 -6.45 -6.26 1.93
C TRP A 13 -5.04 -6.79 1.63
N GLU A 14 -4.65 -6.77 0.36
CA GLU A 14 -3.29 -6.97 -0.10
C GLU A 14 -2.58 -5.62 -0.24
N ALA A 15 -1.45 -5.46 0.46
CA ALA A 15 -0.55 -4.32 0.37
C ALA A 15 0.68 -4.67 -0.47
N TYR A 16 1.00 -3.83 -1.45
CA TYR A 16 2.20 -3.96 -2.29
C TYR A 16 2.69 -2.61 -2.79
N VAL A 17 3.96 -2.53 -3.17
CA VAL A 17 4.54 -1.30 -3.76
C VAL A 17 4.28 -1.26 -5.28
N SER A 18 3.84 -0.12 -5.77
CA SER A 18 3.56 0.17 -7.19
C SER A 18 4.20 1.50 -7.64
N GLY A 19 4.71 1.52 -8.88
CA GLY A 19 5.47 2.65 -9.46
C GLY A 19 6.90 2.73 -8.90
N GLY A 20 7.94 3.25 -9.57
CA GLY A 20 8.24 3.75 -10.92
C GLY A 20 9.76 3.51 -11.15
N GLN A 21 10.40 3.96 -12.25
CA GLN A 21 11.86 3.82 -12.35
C GLN A 21 12.55 4.60 -11.21
N PRO A 22 13.61 4.08 -10.57
CA PRO A 22 14.44 4.87 -9.65
C PRO A 22 14.85 6.20 -10.30
N GLY A 23 14.47 7.33 -9.69
CA GLY A 23 14.73 8.68 -10.23
C GLY A 23 13.74 9.20 -11.29
N GLY A 24 12.66 8.47 -11.58
CA GLY A 24 11.61 8.90 -12.50
C GLY A 24 10.54 9.79 -11.83
N ALA A 25 9.82 10.59 -12.61
CA ALA A 25 8.77 11.52 -12.14
C ALA A 25 7.54 10.85 -11.47
N LYS A 26 7.51 9.53 -11.32
CA LYS A 26 6.45 8.80 -10.61
C LYS A 26 6.99 8.35 -9.26
N ALA A 27 6.56 9.04 -8.20
CA ALA A 27 6.86 8.62 -6.83
C ALA A 27 6.35 7.19 -6.56
N ALA A 28 7.14 6.40 -5.85
CA ALA A 28 6.73 5.10 -5.32
C ALA A 28 5.42 5.23 -4.52
N ARG A 29 4.51 4.29 -4.72
CA ARG A 29 3.22 4.22 -4.03
C ARG A 29 3.09 2.89 -3.33
N LEU A 30 2.50 2.88 -2.14
CA LEU A 30 1.98 1.66 -1.54
C LEU A 30 0.51 1.56 -1.96
N MET A 31 0.16 0.46 -2.62
CA MET A 31 -1.18 0.12 -3.06
C MET A 31 -1.82 -0.83 -2.06
N PHE A 32 -3.13 -0.68 -1.90
CA PHE A 32 -3.99 -1.54 -1.10
C PHE A 32 -5.14 -2.01 -1.99
N VAL A 33 -5.25 -3.32 -2.18
CA VAL A 33 -6.31 -3.95 -2.98
C VAL A 33 -7.10 -4.90 -2.10
N CYS A 34 -8.41 -4.73 -2.04
CA CYS A 34 -9.27 -5.63 -1.28
C CYS A 34 -9.39 -6.97 -2.01
N ILE A 35 -9.07 -8.06 -1.33
CA ILE A 35 -9.15 -9.42 -1.88
C ILE A 35 -10.39 -10.18 -1.41
N SER A 36 -10.94 -9.83 -0.24
CA SER A 36 -12.22 -10.39 0.25
C SER A 36 -13.42 -9.82 -0.51
N THR A 37 -13.37 -8.53 -0.85
CA THR A 37 -14.45 -7.79 -1.51
C THR A 37 -13.93 -7.05 -2.75
N PRO A 38 -13.87 -7.70 -3.93
CA PRO A 38 -13.27 -7.13 -5.14
C PRO A 38 -13.95 -5.87 -5.70
N THR A 39 -15.15 -5.54 -5.22
CA THR A 39 -15.87 -4.32 -5.61
C THR A 39 -15.37 -3.07 -4.88
N ARG A 40 -14.60 -3.23 -3.79
CA ARG A 40 -13.97 -2.10 -3.11
C ARG A 40 -12.91 -1.47 -4.00
N ARG A 41 -12.90 -0.15 -4.02
CA ARG A 41 -11.91 0.62 -4.78
C ARG A 41 -10.52 0.40 -4.18
N PRO A 42 -9.49 0.15 -5.01
CA PRO A 42 -8.11 0.17 -4.54
C PRO A 42 -7.78 1.51 -3.90
N ARG A 43 -6.91 1.48 -2.90
CA ARG A 43 -6.42 2.67 -2.23
C ARG A 43 -4.91 2.76 -2.36
N PHE A 44 -4.34 3.94 -2.18
CA PHE A 44 -2.91 4.13 -2.24
C PHE A 44 -2.42 5.24 -1.32
N VAL A 45 -1.16 5.14 -0.92
CA VAL A 45 -0.41 6.22 -0.30
C VAL A 45 0.89 6.44 -1.06
N THR A 46 1.29 7.70 -1.25
CA THR A 46 2.57 8.02 -1.86
C THR A 46 3.67 7.89 -0.82
N HIS A 47 4.70 7.10 -1.14
CA HIS A 47 5.88 6.98 -0.30
C HIS A 47 6.70 8.27 -0.38
N SER A 48 7.16 8.77 0.76
CA SER A 48 7.84 10.06 0.89
C SER A 48 9.15 10.13 0.10
N SER A 49 9.90 9.03 0.03
CA SER A 49 11.17 8.99 -0.71
C SER A 49 11.01 8.94 -2.22
N GLY A 50 9.83 8.54 -2.72
CA GLY A 50 9.62 8.26 -4.13
C GLY A 50 10.40 7.06 -4.68
N ASP A 51 11.20 6.36 -3.86
CA ASP A 51 12.01 5.21 -4.26
C ASP A 51 11.26 3.88 -3.97
N PRO A 52 11.02 3.03 -4.99
CA PRO A 52 10.34 1.75 -4.81
C PRO A 52 11.12 0.76 -3.94
N ALA A 53 12.45 0.78 -3.99
CA ALA A 53 13.28 -0.14 -3.21
C ALA A 53 13.22 0.18 -1.71
N GLU A 54 13.24 1.47 -1.38
CA GLU A 54 13.04 1.94 -0.01
C GLU A 54 11.62 1.68 0.47
N ALA A 55 10.61 1.95 -0.36
CA ALA A 55 9.22 1.64 -0.05
C ALA A 55 8.99 0.14 0.18
N GLU A 56 9.65 -0.75 -0.60
CA GLU A 56 9.55 -2.19 -0.42
C GLU A 56 10.29 -2.65 0.85
N HIS A 57 11.43 -2.03 1.14
CA HIS A 57 12.16 -2.28 2.38
C HIS A 57 11.32 -1.90 3.60
N GLU A 58 10.70 -0.72 3.60
CA GLU A 58 9.83 -0.28 4.68
C GLU A 58 8.60 -1.18 4.80
N LEU A 59 7.93 -1.49 3.69
CA LEU A 59 6.77 -2.38 3.67
C LEU A 59 7.10 -3.73 4.31
N ARG A 60 8.26 -4.31 4.02
CA ARG A 60 8.67 -5.62 4.55
C ARG A 60 8.82 -5.66 6.08
N HIS A 61 9.13 -4.53 6.71
CA HIS A 61 9.35 -4.46 8.15
C HIS A 61 8.11 -3.97 8.91
N ARG A 62 7.00 -3.72 8.22
CA ARG A 62 5.74 -3.33 8.84
C ARG A 62 4.97 -4.55 9.34
N ASP A 63 4.38 -4.39 10.52
CA ASP A 63 3.41 -5.31 11.08
C ASP A 63 1.98 -4.93 10.63
N GLU A 64 1.01 -5.74 11.04
CA GLU A 64 -0.40 -5.55 10.68
C GLU A 64 -0.94 -4.18 11.12
N ALA A 65 -0.60 -3.75 12.34
CA ALA A 65 -1.00 -2.44 12.87
C ALA A 65 -0.42 -1.30 12.03
N GLY A 66 0.86 -1.39 11.65
CA GLY A 66 1.51 -0.41 10.79
C GLY A 66 0.93 -0.37 9.38
N LEU A 67 0.44 -1.50 8.85
CA LEU A 67 -0.29 -1.54 7.58
C LEU A 67 -1.67 -0.90 7.68
N LEU A 68 -2.39 -1.16 8.77
CA LEU A 68 -3.71 -0.58 9.03
C LEU A 68 -3.65 0.94 9.16
N GLU A 69 -2.65 1.48 9.86
CA GLU A 69 -2.45 2.93 9.98
C GLU A 69 -2.15 3.59 8.63
N LEU A 70 -1.29 2.97 7.80
CA LEU A 70 -1.08 3.45 6.44
C LEU A 70 -2.34 3.41 5.60
N PHE A 71 -3.10 2.31 5.70
CA PHE A 71 -4.38 2.17 5.02
C PHE A 71 -5.35 3.26 5.44
N LYS A 72 -5.46 3.60 6.73
CA LYS A 72 -6.30 4.70 7.22
C LYS A 72 -5.91 6.05 6.60
N SER A 73 -4.61 6.29 6.40
CA SER A 73 -4.11 7.52 5.75
C SER A 73 -4.20 7.53 4.22
N SER A 74 -4.55 6.41 3.59
CA SER A 74 -4.56 6.26 2.14
C SER A 74 -5.74 6.97 1.46
N GLN A 75 -5.61 7.21 0.16
CA GLN A 75 -6.67 7.76 -0.68
C GLN A 75 -7.15 6.74 -1.71
N GLU A 76 -8.43 6.78 -2.09
CA GLU A 76 -8.95 5.93 -3.15
C GLU A 76 -8.28 6.25 -4.50
N LEU A 77 -8.05 5.23 -5.30
CA LEU A 77 -7.61 5.39 -6.68
C LEU A 77 -8.76 6.02 -7.49
N PRO A 78 -8.51 7.14 -8.20
CA PRO A 78 -9.54 7.84 -8.96
C PRO A 78 -10.10 7.01 -10.13
#